data_AF-A0A820R6L0-F1
#
_entry.id   AF-A0A820R6L0-F1
#
_cell.length_a   1.000
_cell.length_b   1.000
_cell.length_c   1.000
_cell.angle_alpha   90.00
_cell.angle_beta   90.00
_cell.angle_gamma   90.00
#
_symmetry.space_group_name_H-M   'P 1'
#
loop_
_entity.id
_entity.type
_entity.pdbx_description
1 polymer ?
#
loop_
_entity_poly.entity_id
_entity_poly.type
_entity_poly.pdbx_seq_one_letter_code
_entity_poly.pdbx_strand_id
1 'polypeptide(L)' 'LAATNYQTLDPGQILNLSMFEQNGNCGYVIKPSIFWDKEHPQYGRFNPSVIEREGFCFELTITVISGQYLTQNLGSTT' A
#
# COMPACT_ATOMS: atom_id res chain seq x y z
N LEU A 1 -3.97 6.45 14.92
CA LEU A 1 -2.56 6.17 14.60
C LEU A 1 -2.39 4.67 14.64
N ALA A 2 -1.85 4.06 13.58
CA ALA A 2 -1.50 2.65 13.58
C ALA A 2 0.00 2.56 13.88
N ALA A 3 0.37 1.84 14.94
CA ALA A 3 1.74 1.71 15.39
C ALA A 3 2.28 0.32 15.02
N THR A 4 3.53 0.27 14.58
CA THR A 4 4.25 -0.95 14.20
C THR A 4 5.59 -1.02 14.94
N ASN A 5 6.17 -2.22 15.05
CA ASN A 5 7.48 -2.41 15.65
C ASN A 5 8.58 -2.18 14.61
N TYR A 6 9.29 -1.05 14.69
CA TYR A 6 10.33 -0.68 13.71
C TYR A 6 11.57 -1.58 13.74
N GLN A 7 11.74 -2.37 14.80
CA GLN A 7 12.86 -3.31 14.97
C GLN A 7 12.67 -4.61 14.17
N THR A 8 11.48 -4.85 13.63
CA THR A 8 11.13 -6.08 12.90
C THR A 8 10.63 -5.73 11.51
N LEU A 9 11.31 -6.25 10.47
CA LEU A 9 10.88 -6.08 9.08
C LEU A 9 9.88 -7.17 8.68
N ASP A 10 8.66 -7.07 9.20
CA ASP A 10 7.54 -7.94 8.83
C ASP A 10 6.68 -7.32 7.69
N PRO A 11 5.71 -8.04 7.11
CA PRO A 11 4.85 -7.49 6.06
C PRO A 11 4.11 -6.21 6.46
N GLY A 12 3.75 -6.09 7.75
CA GLY A 12 3.11 -4.88 8.28
C GLY A 12 4.05 -3.68 8.23
N GLN A 13 5.32 -3.88 8.57
CA GLN A 13 6.35 -2.85 8.48
C GLN A 13 6.73 -2.51 7.04
N ILE A 14 6.78 -3.49 6.13
CA ILE A 14 6.98 -3.24 4.70
C ILE A 14 5.87 -2.33 4.16
N LEU A 15 4.60 -2.67 4.45
CA LEU A 15 3.45 -1.84 4.07
C LEU A 15 3.52 -0.43 4.68
N ASN A 16 3.89 -0.33 5.96
CA ASN A 16 4.05 0.95 6.65
C ASN A 16 5.10 1.83 5.96
N LEU A 17 6.27 1.28 5.65
CA LEU A 17 7.33 1.99 4.93
C LEU A 17 6.87 2.41 3.54
N SER A 18 6.31 1.50 2.74
CA SER A 18 5.84 1.80 1.38
C SER A 18 4.73 2.85 1.34
N MET A 19 3.83 2.88 2.34
CA MET A 19 2.78 3.88 2.43
C MET A 19 3.36 5.27 2.72
N PHE A 20 4.31 5.39 3.65
CA PHE A 20 4.91 6.67 4.04
C PHE A 20 6.03 7.15 3.12
N GLU A 21 6.43 6.35 2.12
CA GLU A 21 7.27 6.84 1.01
C GLU A 21 6.58 7.93 0.20
N GLN A 22 5.24 7.89 0.18
CA GLN A 22 4.43 8.90 -0.45
C GLN A 22 4.63 10.25 0.24
N ASN A 23 4.51 11.34 -0.53
CA ASN A 23 4.68 12.70 -0.01
C ASN A 23 6.10 12.96 0.57
N GLY A 24 7.13 12.34 -0.03
CA GLY A 24 8.53 12.66 0.24
C GLY A 24 9.03 12.20 1.60
N ASN A 25 8.59 11.03 2.08
CA ASN A 25 9.05 10.42 3.34
C ASN A 25 8.79 11.29 4.59
N CYS A 26 7.85 12.25 4.54
CA CYS A 26 7.65 13.20 5.63
C CYS A 26 6.87 12.64 6.84
N GLY A 27 6.37 11.40 6.75
CA GLY A 27 5.57 10.76 7.80
C GLY A 27 4.09 11.19 7.82
N TYR A 28 3.64 12.00 6.85
CA TYR A 28 2.25 12.42 6.71
C TYR A 28 1.71 12.13 5.31
N VAL A 29 0.61 11.36 5.26
CA VAL A 29 -0.12 11.03 4.04
C VAL A 29 -1.59 11.40 4.24
N ILE A 30 -2.16 12.16 3.30
CA ILE A 30 -3.58 12.52 3.34
C ILE A 30 -4.43 11.28 3.11
N LYS A 31 -5.50 11.12 3.88
CA LYS A 31 -6.46 10.03 3.63
C LYS A 31 -7.14 10.23 2.27
N PRO A 32 -7.56 9.14 1.59
CA PRO A 32 -8.39 9.25 0.40
C PRO A 32 -9.61 10.17 0.63
N SER A 33 -9.97 10.99 -0.37
CA SER A 33 -11.02 12.02 -0.28
C SER A 33 -12.36 11.48 0.21
N ILE A 34 -12.73 10.26 -0.18
CA ILE A 34 -13.93 9.55 0.27
C ILE A 34 -14.13 9.53 1.80
N PHE A 35 -13.05 9.65 2.59
CA PHE A 35 -13.10 9.63 4.05
C PHE A 35 -13.31 10.99 4.71
N TRP A 36 -13.17 12.11 3.99
CA TRP A 36 -13.20 13.45 4.60
C TRP A 36 -13.89 14.52 3.75
N ASP A 37 -13.89 14.38 2.44
CA ASP A 37 -14.53 15.31 1.51
C ASP A 37 -16.04 15.03 1.41
N LYS A 38 -16.85 16.02 1.82
CA LYS A 38 -18.32 15.93 1.84
C LYS A 38 -18.92 16.01 0.44
N GLU A 39 -18.19 16.55 -0.54
CA GLU A 39 -18.64 16.63 -1.93
C GLU A 39 -18.39 15.32 -2.68
N HIS A 40 -17.61 14.40 -2.09
CA HIS A 40 -17.33 13.11 -2.69
C HIS A 40 -18.62 12.25 -2.79
N PRO A 41 -18.98 11.69 -3.97
CA PRO A 41 -20.27 10.99 -4.18
C PRO A 41 -20.55 9.82 -3.22
N GLN A 42 -19.48 9.21 -2.69
CA GLN A 42 -19.54 8.06 -1.78
C GLN A 42 -19.24 8.42 -0.32
N TYR A 43 -19.18 9.71 0.04
CA TYR A 43 -18.96 10.16 1.41
C TYR A 43 -20.02 9.59 2.37
N GLY A 44 -19.58 9.00 3.48
CA GLY A 44 -20.46 8.39 4.48
C GLY A 44 -21.16 7.08 4.07
N ARG A 45 -20.98 6.62 2.82
CA ARG A 45 -21.60 5.39 2.29
C ARG A 45 -20.60 4.28 2.02
N PHE A 46 -19.32 4.61 1.91
CA PHE A 46 -18.25 3.65 1.66
C PHE A 46 -18.05 2.65 2.80
N ASN A 47 -18.14 1.35 2.47
CA ASN A 47 -17.78 0.27 3.38
C ASN A 47 -16.67 -0.61 2.74
N PRO A 48 -15.44 -0.62 3.29
CA PRO A 48 -14.33 -1.37 2.70
C PRO A 48 -14.52 -2.89 2.73
N SER A 49 -15.43 -3.41 3.58
CA SER A 49 -15.69 -4.84 3.72
C SER A 49 -16.75 -5.38 2.76
N VAL A 50 -17.43 -4.51 2.00
CA VAL A 50 -18.47 -4.91 1.05
C VAL A 50 -17.87 -5.09 -0.36
N ILE A 51 -18.16 -6.23 -0.98
CA ILE A 51 -17.61 -6.65 -2.28
C ILE A 51 -18.42 -6.06 -3.45
N GLU A 52 -19.71 -5.79 -3.25
CA GLU A 52 -20.56 -5.12 -4.23
C GLU A 52 -20.15 -3.65 -4.35
N ARG A 53 -19.39 -3.34 -5.41
CA ARG A 53 -18.92 -1.97 -5.70
C ARG A 53 -19.72 -1.41 -6.86
N GLU A 54 -20.73 -0.60 -6.56
CA GLU A 54 -21.27 0.35 -7.54
C GLU A 54 -20.24 1.49 -7.71
N GLY A 55 -19.44 1.45 -8.78
CA GLY A 55 -18.43 2.49 -9.02
C GLY A 55 -17.41 2.18 -10.11
N PHE A 56 -16.39 3.04 -10.21
CA PHE A 56 -15.29 2.91 -11.16
C PHE A 56 -14.43 1.68 -10.83
N CYS A 57 -14.49 0.67 -11.70
CA CYS A 57 -13.55 -0.46 -11.69
C CYS A 57 -12.42 -0.15 -12.67
N PHE A 58 -11.18 -0.34 -12.25
CA PHE A 58 -10.01 -0.28 -13.12
C PHE A 58 -9.50 -1.70 -13.34
N GLU A 59 -9.28 -2.07 -14.60
CA GLU A 59 -8.60 -3.31 -14.94
C GLU A 59 -7.09 -3.06 -15.01
N LEU A 60 -6.31 -3.80 -14.21
CA LEU A 60 -4.85 -3.72 -14.18
C LEU A 60 -4.26 -5.09 -14.51
N THR A 61 -3.55 -5.17 -15.63
CA THR A 61 -2.79 -6.37 -16.01
C THR A 61 -1.31 -6.14 -15.76
N ILE A 62 -0.69 -7.02 -14.97
CA ILE A 62 0.75 -7.02 -14.71
C ILE A 62 1.34 -8.30 -15.30
N THR A 63 2.28 -8.17 -16.23
CA THR A 63 3.02 -9.30 -16.81
C THR A 63 4.48 -9.24 -16.39
N VAL A 64 4.92 -10.21 -15.59
CA VAL A 64 6.32 -10.32 -15.18
C VAL A 64 7.09 -11.06 -16.27
N ILE A 65 7.97 -10.34 -16.98
CA ILE A 65 8.69 -10.89 -18.14
C ILE A 65 10.01 -11.54 -17.70
N SER A 66 10.79 -10.88 -16.86
CA SER A 66 12.10 -11.36 -16.39
C SER A 66 12.54 -10.62 -15.13
N GLY A 67 13.54 -11.15 -14.42
CA GLY A 67 14.22 -10.47 -13.32
C GLY A 67 15.73 -10.66 -13.41
N GLN A 68 16.50 -9.68 -12.94
CA GLN A 68 17.97 -9.67 -13.01
C GLN A 68 18.53 -9.46 -11.61
N TYR A 69 19.66 -10.10 -11.29
CA TYR A 69 20.33 -10.02 -9.97
C TYR A 69 19.41 -10.35 -8.79
N LEU A 70 18.46 -11.27 -8.97
CA LEU A 70 17.44 -11.60 -7.98
C LEU A 70 18.03 -12.20 -6.69
N THR A 71 19.18 -12.85 -6.80
CA THR A 71 19.93 -13.37 -5.67
C THR A 71 21.35 -12.85 -5.71
N GLN A 72 21.82 -12.32 -4.59
CA GLN A 72 23.24 -12.27 -4.33
C GLN A 72 23.62 -13.66 -3.86
N ASN A 73 24.36 -14.42 -4.68
CA ASN A 73 25.09 -15.58 -4.20
C ASN A 73 26.23 -15.04 -3.31
N LEU A 74 25.92 -14.60 -2.10
CA LEU A 74 26.91 -14.58 -1.04
C LEU A 74 27.18 -16.05 -0.78
N GLY A 75 28.29 -16.54 -1.31
CA GLY A 75 28.64 -17.95 -1.26
C GLY A 75 28.39 -18.53 0.13
N SER A 76 27.73 -19.67 0.17
CA SER A 76 27.82 -20.61 1.29
C SER A 76 29.29 -20.95 1.51
N THR A 77 29.99 -20.11 2.27
CA THR A 77 31.26 -20.43 2.87
C THR A 77 30.96 -20.69 4.34
N THR A 78 31.11 -21.98 4.69
CA THR A 78 30.91 -22.63 6.00
C THR A 78 29.52 -23.17 6.27
#